data_AF-A0A8B2SCE9-F1
#
_entry.id   AF-A0A8B2SCE9-F1
#
_cell.length_a   1.000
_cell.length_b   1.000
_cell.length_c   1.000
_cell.angle_alpha   90.00
_cell.angle_beta   90.00
_cell.angle_gamma   90.00
#
_symmetry.space_group_name_H-M   'P 1'
#
loop_
_entity.id
_entity.type
_entity.pdbx_description
1 polymer ?
#
loop_
_entity_poly.entity_id
_entity_poly.type
_entity_poly.pdbx_seq_one_letter_code
_entity_poly.pdbx_strand_id
1 'polypeptide(L)'
;MAVPVHLFLKDDGGAMIRGGSDVADREGSIELRDLIHNLSIPTDDDTRDCPGTGHMENVSLRYAKITWKILDGNIQYTDAWNERPAA
;
A
#
# COMPACT_ATOMS: atom_id res chain seq x y z
N MET A 1 2.14 -8.18 20.80
CA MET A 1 1.21 -7.25 20.11
C MET A 1 1.77 -7.02 18.72
N ALA A 2 0.96 -7.12 17.66
CA ALA A 2 1.45 -6.90 16.30
C ALA A 2 1.55 -5.39 16.01
N VAL A 3 2.61 -4.96 15.31
CA VAL A 3 2.76 -3.56 14.86
C VAL A 3 2.08 -3.44 13.49
N PRO A 4 1.13 -2.51 13.30
CA PRO A 4 0.46 -2.32 12.02
C PRO A 4 1.42 -1.74 10.97
N VAL A 5 1.03 -1.84 9.70
CA VAL A 5 1.76 -1.17 8.62
C VAL A 5 1.34 0.30 8.57
N HIS A 6 2.30 1.20 8.40
CA HIS A 6 2.05 2.64 8.25
C HIS A 6 2.29 3.06 6.80
N LEU A 7 1.25 3.58 6.15
CA LEU A 7 1.27 4.05 4.76
C LEU A 7 1.35 5.57 4.73
N PHE A 8 2.24 6.10 3.88
CA PHE A 8 2.39 7.52 3.61
C PHE A 8 2.06 7.78 2.14
N LEU A 9 1.10 8.68 1.87
CA LEU A 9 0.71 9.08 0.53
C LEU A 9 1.00 10.56 0.32
N LYS A 10 1.35 10.92 -0.91
CA LYS A 10 1.57 12.31 -1.32
C LYS A 10 0.72 12.63 -2.53
N ASP A 11 0.30 13.88 -2.63
CA ASP A 11 -0.29 14.40 -3.87
C ASP A 11 0.78 14.63 -4.95
N ASP A 12 0.35 15.12 -6.11
CA ASP A 12 1.19 15.46 -7.24
C ASP A 12 2.16 16.62 -6.97
N GLY A 13 1.80 17.52 -6.04
CA GLY A 13 2.67 18.57 -5.52
C GLY A 13 3.69 18.09 -4.49
N GLY A 14 3.66 16.81 -4.12
CA GLY A 14 4.53 16.21 -3.09
C GLY A 14 4.11 16.54 -1.66
N ALA A 15 2.96 17.21 -1.48
CA ALA A 15 2.40 17.45 -0.16
C ALA A 15 1.80 16.17 0.42
N MET A 16 1.91 16.02 1.73
CA MET A 16 1.47 14.83 2.44
C MET A 16 -0.06 14.77 2.52
N ILE A 17 -0.65 13.66 2.08
CA ILE A 17 -2.06 13.35 2.32
C ILE A 17 -2.14 12.71 3.71
N ARG A 18 -2.60 13.49 4.70
CA ARG A 18 -2.58 13.08 6.11
C ARG A 18 -3.66 12.05 6.42
N GLY A 19 -3.23 10.90 6.97
CA GLY A 19 -4.06 9.97 7.70
C GLY A 19 -4.27 10.38 9.16
N GLY A 20 -4.91 9.50 9.92
CA GLY A 20 -5.32 9.75 11.32
C GLY A 20 -4.36 9.27 12.41
N SER A 21 -3.21 8.67 12.08
CA SER A 21 -2.29 8.12 13.09
C SER A 21 -1.59 9.22 13.88
N ASP A 22 -1.52 9.05 15.21
CA ASP A 22 -0.84 9.91 16.19
C ASP A 22 0.38 9.23 16.83
N VAL A 23 0.82 8.09 16.28
CA VAL A 23 1.99 7.35 16.77
C VAL A 23 3.27 8.15 16.53
N ALA A 24 4.12 8.23 17.55
CA ALA A 24 5.41 8.91 17.48
C ALA A 24 6.27 8.42 16.30
N ASP A 25 6.88 9.38 15.59
CA ASP A 25 7.67 9.18 14.36
C ASP A 25 6.87 8.66 13.15
N ARG A 26 5.54 8.59 13.26
CA ARG A 26 4.60 8.07 12.25
C ARG A 26 3.35 8.93 12.10
N GLU A 27 3.38 10.15 12.61
CA GLU A 27 2.23 11.04 12.66
C GLU A 27 1.72 11.39 11.26
N GLY A 28 0.40 11.35 11.10
CA GLY A 28 -0.26 11.61 9.83
C GLY A 28 -0.14 10.47 8.81
N SER A 29 0.36 9.30 9.20
CA SER A 29 0.25 8.09 8.39
C SER A 29 -1.14 7.46 8.46
N ILE A 30 -1.43 6.56 7.52
CA ILE A 30 -2.61 5.72 7.51
C ILE A 30 -2.21 4.35 8.07
N GLU A 31 -2.91 3.87 9.09
CA GLU A 31 -2.70 2.55 9.66
C GLU A 31 -3.44 1.49 8.83
N LEU A 32 -2.67 0.59 8.23
CA LEU A 32 -3.21 -0.54 7.48
C LEU A 32 -3.29 -1.76 8.38
N ARG A 33 -4.50 -2.34 8.46
CA ARG A 33 -4.73 -3.60 9.17
C ARG A 33 -4.39 -4.83 8.35
N ASP A 34 -4.56 -4.73 7.04
CA ASP A 34 -4.25 -5.78 6.09
C ASP A 34 -3.67 -5.15 4.83
N LEU A 35 -2.76 -5.85 4.17
CA LEU A 35 -2.15 -5.44 2.91
C LEU A 35 -2.08 -6.67 2.00
N ILE A 36 -2.90 -6.65 0.96
CA ILE A 36 -2.87 -7.67 -0.08
C ILE A 36 -2.19 -7.05 -1.30
N HIS A 37 -0.98 -7.53 -1.61
CA HIS A 37 -0.27 -7.20 -2.84
C HIS A 37 -0.33 -8.42 -3.76
N ASN A 38 -1.05 -8.32 -4.88
CA ASN A 38 -1.24 -9.42 -5.80
C ASN A 38 -1.01 -8.98 -7.25
N LEU A 39 -0.33 -9.82 -8.03
CA LEU A 39 -0.27 -9.70 -9.49
C LEU A 39 -1.42 -10.52 -10.07
N SER A 40 -2.50 -9.85 -10.48
CA SER A 40 -3.74 -10.51 -10.92
C SER A 40 -4.06 -10.21 -12.38
N ILE A 41 -4.47 -11.23 -13.12
CA ILE A 41 -5.14 -11.13 -14.43
C ILE A 41 -6.65 -11.19 -14.14
N PRO A 42 -7.44 -10.18 -14.54
CA PRO A 42 -8.73 -9.93 -13.91
C PRO A 42 -9.80 -10.97 -14.25
N THR A 43 -10.57 -11.34 -13.23
CA THR A 43 -11.96 -11.81 -13.31
C THR A 43 -12.75 -11.04 -12.23
N ASP A 44 -14.05 -10.82 -12.43
CA ASP A 44 -14.94 -10.02 -11.57
C ASP A 44 -15.15 -10.63 -10.16
N ASP A 45 -15.16 -9.80 -9.11
CA ASP A 45 -15.49 -10.15 -7.72
C ASP A 45 -16.46 -9.11 -7.10
N ASP A 46 -17.69 -9.52 -6.76
CA ASP A 46 -18.66 -8.73 -5.99
C ASP A 46 -18.87 -9.32 -4.59
N THR A 47 -18.58 -8.53 -3.54
CA THR A 47 -18.63 -8.95 -2.12
C THR A 47 -19.44 -8.02 -1.22
N ARG A 48 -20.34 -7.20 -1.82
CA ARG A 48 -21.09 -6.12 -1.15
C ARG A 48 -21.95 -6.52 0.06
N ASP A 49 -22.32 -7.79 0.23
CA ASP A 49 -23.35 -8.22 1.18
C ASP A 49 -22.86 -9.12 2.35
N CYS A 50 -21.58 -9.05 2.74
CA CYS A 50 -21.07 -9.86 3.87
C CYS A 50 -21.30 -9.19 5.26
N PRO A 51 -22.10 -9.80 6.16
CA PRO A 51 -22.35 -9.25 7.50
C PRO A 51 -21.14 -9.47 8.44
N GLY A 52 -20.81 -8.45 9.25
CA GLY A 52 -19.67 -8.47 10.19
C GLY A 52 -18.50 -7.56 9.80
N THR A 53 -18.63 -6.87 8.68
CA THR A 53 -17.69 -5.85 8.20
C THR A 53 -18.09 -4.49 8.78
N GLY A 54 -17.22 -3.84 9.56
CA GLY A 54 -17.47 -2.46 10.02
C GLY A 54 -17.43 -1.45 8.86
N HIS A 55 -17.27 -0.15 9.15
CA HIS A 55 -16.84 0.82 8.12
C HIS A 55 -15.45 0.41 7.63
N MET A 56 -15.39 -0.27 6.50
CA MET A 56 -14.16 -0.68 5.83
C MET A 56 -14.15 -0.10 4.43
N GLU A 57 -13.00 0.43 4.04
CA GLU A 57 -12.78 0.98 2.71
C GLU A 57 -11.74 0.10 2.02
N ASN A 58 -12.09 -0.46 0.86
CA ASN A 58 -11.14 -1.18 0.03
C ASN A 58 -10.58 -0.21 -1.02
N VAL A 59 -9.28 0.02 -0.99
CA VAL A 59 -8.57 0.90 -1.91
C VAL A 59 -7.58 0.07 -2.72
N SER A 60 -7.68 0.15 -4.05
CA SER A 60 -6.72 -0.45 -4.97
C SER A 60 -5.76 0.62 -5.49
N LEU A 61 -4.45 0.37 -5.39
CA LEU A 61 -3.41 1.27 -5.87
C LEU A 61 -2.76 0.72 -7.15
N ARG A 62 -2.62 1.58 -8.15
CA ARG A 62 -1.77 1.34 -9.32
C ARG A 62 -0.60 2.31 -9.27
N TYR A 63 0.59 1.81 -9.52
CA TYR A 63 1.82 2.59 -9.53
C TYR A 63 2.62 2.28 -10.80
N ALA A 64 3.37 3.26 -11.29
CA ALA A 64 4.27 3.05 -12.42
C ALA A 64 5.49 2.19 -12.02
N LYS A 65 5.96 2.36 -10.77
CA LYS A 65 7.18 1.76 -10.24
C LYS A 65 7.01 1.38 -8.78
N ILE A 66 7.60 0.26 -8.38
CA ILE A 66 7.64 -0.22 -7.00
C ILE A 66 9.09 -0.55 -6.61
N THR A 67 9.43 -0.23 -5.38
CA THR A 67 10.72 -0.55 -4.78
C THR A 67 10.48 -1.23 -3.45
N TRP A 68 11.04 -2.42 -3.29
CA TRP A 68 11.04 -3.15 -2.02
C TRP A 68 12.41 -3.00 -1.37
N LYS A 69 12.40 -2.70 -0.06
CA LYS A 69 13.63 -2.57 0.73
C LYS A 69 13.50 -3.35 2.02
N ILE A 70 14.39 -4.32 2.21
CA ILE A 70 14.60 -5.00 3.49
C ILE A 70 15.69 -4.22 4.22
N LEU A 71 15.33 -3.59 5.34
CA LEU A 71 16.25 -2.74 6.09
C LEU A 71 17.41 -3.54 6.66
N ASP A 72 17.14 -4.74 7.16
CA ASP A 72 18.17 -5.68 7.58
C ASP A 72 18.93 -6.21 6.36
N GLY A 73 20.25 -5.96 6.33
CA GLY A 73 21.09 -6.25 5.17
C GLY A 73 20.98 -5.24 4.01
N ASN A 74 20.14 -4.21 4.11
CA ASN A 74 19.96 -3.15 3.11
C ASN A 74 19.70 -3.69 1.68
N ILE A 75 18.93 -4.78 1.58
CA ILE A 75 18.60 -5.41 0.29
C ILE A 75 17.50 -4.58 -0.38
N GLN A 76 17.70 -4.24 -1.65
CA GLN A 76 16.74 -3.47 -2.44
C GLN A 76 16.47 -4.15 -3.78
N TYR A 77 15.19 -4.24 -4.13
CA TYR A 77 14.72 -4.66 -5.46
C TYR A 77 13.73 -3.65 -6.01
N THR A 78 13.64 -3.52 -7.32
CA THR A 78 12.79 -2.53 -7.97
C THR A 78 12.26 -3.09 -9.28
N ASP A 79 10.98 -2.84 -9.54
CA ASP A 79 10.29 -3.24 -10.75
C ASP A 79 9.33 -2.14 -11.20
N ALA A 80 8.96 -2.14 -12.48
CA ALA A 80 8.09 -1.13 -13.05
C ALA A 80 7.13 -1.76 -14.07
N TRP A 81 5.89 -1.28 -14.05
CA TRP A 81 4.79 -1.85 -14.83
C TRP A 81 5.08 -1.90 -16.34
N ASN A 82 5.86 -0.95 -16.86
CA ASN A 82 6.14 -0.79 -18.29
C ASN A 82 7.63 -0.91 -18.67
N GLU A 83 8.53 -1.22 -17.74
CA GLU A 83 9.95 -1.43 -18.08
C GLU A 83 10.11 -2.87 -18.61
N ARG A 84 10.37 -3.01 -19.92
CA ARG A 84 10.80 -4.32 -20.47
C ARG A 84 12.30 -4.48 -20.22
N PRO A 85 12.79 -5.66 -19.80
CA PRO A 85 14.21 -5.95 -19.87
C PRO A 85 14.66 -5.84 -21.33
N ALA A 86 15.63 -4.98 -21.61
CA ALA A 86 16.33 -5.05 -22.89
C ALA A 86 17.07 -6.40 -22.92
N ALA A 87 16.82 -7.18 -23.97
CA ALA A 87 17.51 -8.45 -24.22
C ALA A 87 18.99 -8.24 -24.58
#